data_AF-A0A847CHB8-F1
#
_entry.id   AF-A0A847CHB8-F1
#
_cell.length_a   1.000
_cell.length_b   1.000
_cell.length_c   1.000
_cell.angle_alpha   90.00
_cell.angle_beta   90.00
_cell.angle_gamma   90.00
#
_symmetry.space_group_name_H-M   'P 1'
#
loop_
_entity.id
_entity.type
_entity.pdbx_description
1 polymer ?
#
loop_
_entity_poly.entity_id
_entity_poly.type
_entity_poly.pdbx_seq_one_letter_code
_entity_poly.pdbx_strand_id
1 'polypeptide(L)'
;MEDSGEVQVVVKDAEEIARQKTENSLINFKMVTFSLSDKDYAIDIMNVKEIAKAGRFTYVPNALPFVLGVYNLRGEIIPILDLRLFFNIEVPERIDNKLENLLILNVEDQKYGIVVDKIDKVIGVQKSTIQPPHPLFGDINIKYINGVVESNNRLYILLDVERIFASKEAVEQETTAQMSYSNVDTSNLVKEENKAKSVQSVKKENKSENEDAISMKFISESLLSFMNFNVTSVNDEWMKKRFVEWKALKQNQNLQIQNTAEAKEYLETFWSQYSGKWWSEDYSNSVMKALPETNAKQIVVWNPGCGTGIESYSLACILKNKYPNAKIRIYAQDIDLINVSNAVLLNVPSELMNDWYAPYLTKKANGDYTFNQEIKDSIMFEYHDFKNTNALPMVDIIFARDVLSLVDEKSQEAVATDFMEKLKGNAIAIIGDNEMMPSNVNFVEKNIGTLVVFTKE
;
A
#
# COMPACT_ATOMS: atom_id res chain seq x y z
N MET A 1 -25.71 -75.23 14.40
CA MET A 1 -25.00 -74.30 13.50
C MET A 1 -25.99 -73.21 13.16
N GLU A 2 -26.05 -72.15 13.96
CA GLU A 2 -26.81 -70.92 13.70
C GLU A 2 -26.54 -70.00 14.89
N ASP A 3 -25.42 -69.27 14.88
CA ASP A 3 -25.22 -68.08 15.74
C ASP A 3 -24.03 -67.19 15.32
N SER A 4 -23.73 -67.10 14.02
CA SER A 4 -22.59 -66.29 13.52
C SER A 4 -23.01 -65.17 12.58
N GLY A 5 -24.32 -64.98 12.37
CA GLY A 5 -24.89 -64.02 11.42
C GLY A 5 -25.25 -62.66 12.02
N GLU A 6 -25.66 -62.59 13.29
CA GLU A 6 -26.07 -61.33 13.92
C GLU A 6 -24.90 -60.48 14.42
N VAL A 7 -23.78 -61.10 14.80
CA VAL A 7 -22.63 -60.37 15.34
C VAL A 7 -21.90 -59.56 14.27
N GLN A 8 -21.88 -60.00 12.99
CA GLN A 8 -21.16 -59.29 11.91
C GLN A 8 -21.87 -58.04 11.37
N VAL A 9 -23.19 -57.92 11.57
CA VAL A 9 -23.96 -56.77 11.06
C VAL A 9 -23.83 -55.57 12.01
N VAL A 10 -23.77 -55.80 13.33
CA VAL A 10 -23.67 -54.73 14.34
C VAL A 10 -22.29 -54.06 14.39
N VAL A 11 -21.21 -54.76 14.04
CA VAL A 11 -19.84 -54.17 14.08
C VAL A 11 -19.59 -53.23 12.89
N LYS A 12 -20.17 -53.49 11.73
CA LYS A 12 -20.01 -52.64 10.53
C LYS A 12 -20.65 -51.27 10.72
N ASP A 13 -21.83 -51.23 11.35
CA ASP A 13 -22.51 -49.97 11.66
C ASP A 13 -21.74 -49.15 12.73
N ALA A 14 -21.12 -49.81 13.70
CA ALA A 14 -20.34 -49.12 14.75
C ALA A 14 -19.03 -48.50 14.22
N GLU A 15 -18.33 -49.18 13.31
CA GLU A 15 -17.12 -48.66 12.67
C GLU A 15 -17.42 -47.53 11.67
N GLU A 16 -18.53 -47.61 10.94
CA GLU A 16 -18.97 -46.55 10.00
C GLU A 16 -19.48 -45.32 10.75
N ILE A 17 -20.20 -45.49 11.87
CA ILE A 17 -20.60 -44.40 12.78
C ILE A 17 -19.38 -43.81 13.50
N ALA A 18 -18.39 -44.62 13.89
CA ALA A 18 -17.15 -44.14 14.50
C ALA A 18 -16.27 -43.39 13.48
N ARG A 19 -16.23 -43.84 12.22
CA ARG A 19 -15.53 -43.18 11.12
C ARG A 19 -16.21 -41.87 10.71
N GLN A 20 -17.54 -41.83 10.65
CA GLN A 20 -18.30 -40.58 10.46
C GLN A 20 -18.17 -39.62 11.65
N LYS A 21 -18.09 -40.11 12.90
CA LYS A 21 -17.77 -39.29 14.07
C LYS A 21 -16.33 -38.75 14.05
N THR A 22 -15.38 -39.52 13.54
CA THR A 22 -13.96 -39.12 13.44
C THR A 22 -13.72 -38.17 12.26
N GLU A 23 -14.42 -38.33 11.13
CA GLU A 23 -14.41 -37.38 10.00
C GLU A 23 -15.11 -36.05 10.36
N ASN A 24 -16.25 -36.08 11.08
CA ASN A 24 -16.86 -34.86 11.62
C ASN A 24 -16.01 -34.19 12.72
N SER A 25 -15.09 -34.92 13.36
CA SER A 25 -14.16 -34.38 14.36
C SER A 25 -12.98 -33.61 13.75
N LEU A 26 -12.79 -33.65 12.43
CA LEU A 26 -11.68 -32.98 11.75
C LEU A 26 -12.08 -31.64 11.11
N ILE A 27 -13.37 -31.42 10.84
CA ILE A 27 -13.88 -30.13 10.33
C ILE A 27 -13.86 -29.10 11.46
N ASN A 28 -12.78 -28.33 11.53
CA ASN A 28 -12.58 -27.29 12.55
C ASN A 28 -12.58 -25.86 11.98
N PHE A 29 -12.86 -25.72 10.68
CA PHE A 29 -13.04 -24.43 10.03
C PHE A 29 -14.28 -24.47 9.12
N LYS A 30 -15.09 -23.42 9.15
CA LYS A 30 -16.30 -23.31 8.33
C LYS A 30 -16.26 -21.97 7.60
N MET A 31 -16.62 -22.00 6.34
CA MET A 31 -16.60 -20.82 5.49
C MET A 31 -17.87 -20.70 4.66
N VAL A 32 -18.32 -19.47 4.44
CA VAL A 32 -19.40 -19.15 3.50
C VAL A 32 -18.77 -18.90 2.15
N THR A 33 -19.17 -19.68 1.14
CA THR A 33 -18.63 -19.56 -0.21
C THR A 33 -19.55 -18.76 -1.11
N PHE A 34 -18.97 -17.94 -1.98
CA PHE A 34 -19.68 -17.08 -2.92
C PHE A 34 -18.82 -16.84 -4.16
N SER A 35 -19.41 -16.29 -5.21
CA SER A 35 -18.69 -15.96 -6.45
C SER A 35 -18.58 -14.46 -6.67
N LEU A 36 -17.45 -14.03 -7.23
CA LEU A 36 -17.22 -12.69 -7.81
C LEU A 36 -16.62 -12.88 -9.21
N SER A 37 -17.29 -12.40 -10.25
CA SER A 37 -16.90 -12.54 -11.66
C SER A 37 -16.42 -13.96 -12.01
N ASP A 38 -17.29 -14.94 -11.74
CA ASP A 38 -17.08 -16.38 -11.99
C ASP A 38 -15.90 -17.03 -11.25
N LYS A 39 -15.29 -16.35 -10.28
CA LYS A 39 -14.28 -16.91 -9.39
C LYS A 39 -14.87 -17.21 -8.02
N ASP A 40 -14.37 -18.29 -7.41
CA ASP A 40 -14.86 -18.82 -6.14
C ASP A 40 -14.10 -18.24 -4.94
N TYR A 41 -14.85 -17.56 -4.07
CA TYR A 41 -14.37 -16.95 -2.85
C TYR A 41 -15.00 -17.56 -1.62
N ALA A 42 -14.35 -17.34 -0.49
CA ALA A 42 -14.83 -17.76 0.80
C ALA A 42 -14.49 -16.73 1.88
N ILE A 43 -15.37 -16.62 2.88
CA ILE A 43 -15.12 -15.87 4.12
C ILE A 43 -15.37 -16.80 5.29
N ASP A 44 -14.58 -16.67 6.36
CA ASP A 44 -14.83 -17.38 7.61
C ASP A 44 -16.27 -17.15 8.08
N ILE A 45 -16.99 -18.24 8.38
CA ILE A 45 -18.37 -18.15 8.87
C ILE A 45 -18.48 -17.29 10.13
N MET A 46 -17.42 -17.22 10.93
CA MET A 46 -17.39 -16.43 12.16
C MET A 46 -17.59 -14.93 11.89
N ASN A 47 -17.17 -14.47 10.72
CA ASN A 47 -17.32 -13.08 10.30
C ASN A 47 -18.64 -12.82 9.56
N VAL A 48 -19.41 -13.86 9.21
CA VAL A 48 -20.68 -13.71 8.49
C VAL A 48 -21.85 -13.73 9.49
N LYS A 49 -22.54 -12.59 9.61
CA LYS A 49 -23.69 -12.44 10.50
C LYS A 49 -24.98 -12.99 9.87
N GLU A 50 -25.29 -12.58 8.66
CA GLU A 50 -26.46 -13.07 7.91
C GLU A 50 -26.32 -12.86 6.40
N ILE A 51 -27.16 -13.57 5.65
CA ILE A 51 -27.30 -13.41 4.20
C ILE A 51 -28.57 -12.61 3.94
N ALA A 52 -28.47 -11.54 3.16
CA ALA A 52 -29.58 -10.67 2.81
C ALA A 52 -29.69 -10.47 1.30
N LYS A 53 -30.82 -9.89 0.87
CA LYS A 53 -30.99 -9.38 -0.49
C LYS A 53 -31.54 -7.97 -0.43
N ALA A 54 -30.96 -7.06 -1.20
CA ALA A 54 -31.38 -5.67 -1.27
C ALA A 54 -31.09 -5.09 -2.65
N GLY A 55 -31.90 -4.14 -3.12
CA GLY A 55 -31.68 -3.51 -4.42
C GLY A 55 -31.36 -2.02 -4.32
N ARG A 56 -32.12 -1.28 -3.51
CA ARG A 56 -31.95 0.18 -3.38
C ARG A 56 -31.13 0.51 -2.15
N PHE A 57 -29.95 1.07 -2.38
CA PHE A 57 -29.08 1.63 -1.36
C PHE A 57 -29.30 3.14 -1.27
N THR A 58 -29.26 3.69 -0.06
CA THR A 58 -29.31 5.14 0.15
C THR A 58 -27.95 5.70 -0.22
N TYR A 59 -27.91 6.54 -1.24
CA TYR A 59 -26.68 7.16 -1.73
C TYR A 59 -25.98 7.95 -0.61
N VAL A 60 -24.66 7.80 -0.53
CA VAL A 60 -23.80 8.56 0.37
C VAL A 60 -22.92 9.48 -0.48
N PRO A 61 -23.07 10.81 -0.36
CA PRO A 61 -22.23 11.75 -1.09
C PRO A 61 -20.75 11.58 -0.78
N ASN A 62 -19.89 11.72 -1.79
CA ASN A 62 -18.44 11.60 -1.70
C ASN A 62 -17.94 10.21 -1.23
N ALA A 63 -18.79 9.18 -1.27
CA ALA A 63 -18.36 7.82 -1.01
C ALA A 63 -17.50 7.28 -2.17
N LEU A 64 -16.59 6.37 -1.85
CA LEU A 64 -15.70 5.75 -2.83
C LEU A 64 -16.51 4.91 -3.84
N PRO A 65 -15.99 4.67 -5.07
CA PRO A 65 -16.74 3.95 -6.10
C PRO A 65 -17.21 2.56 -5.68
N PHE A 66 -16.47 1.87 -4.81
CA PHE A 66 -16.86 0.56 -4.26
C PHE A 66 -17.90 0.65 -3.14
N VAL A 67 -18.22 1.82 -2.61
CA VAL A 67 -19.26 2.05 -1.60
C VAL A 67 -20.55 2.43 -2.32
N LEU A 68 -21.54 1.54 -2.26
CA LEU A 68 -22.81 1.73 -2.96
C LEU A 68 -23.77 2.65 -2.22
N GLY A 69 -23.50 2.86 -0.94
CA GLY A 69 -24.30 3.67 -0.04
C GLY A 69 -24.52 2.95 1.29
N VAL A 70 -25.65 3.23 1.91
CA VAL A 70 -26.08 2.56 3.15
C VAL A 70 -27.43 1.87 2.97
N TYR A 71 -27.66 0.83 3.76
CA TYR A 71 -28.89 0.07 3.80
C TYR A 71 -29.41 -0.04 5.23
N ASN A 72 -30.70 0.20 5.43
CA ASN A 72 -31.33 0.01 6.73
C ASN A 72 -31.76 -1.46 6.88
N LEU A 73 -31.00 -2.22 7.64
CA LEU A 73 -31.29 -3.61 7.97
C LEU A 73 -31.85 -3.68 9.40
N ARG A 74 -33.17 -3.87 9.51
CA ARG A 74 -33.89 -4.01 10.80
C ARG A 74 -33.65 -2.86 11.79
N GLY A 75 -33.53 -1.63 11.30
CA GLY A 75 -33.32 -0.43 12.12
C GLY A 75 -31.85 -0.03 12.28
N GLU A 76 -30.91 -0.86 11.81
CA GLU A 76 -29.49 -0.54 11.79
C GLU A 76 -29.05 -0.08 10.40
N ILE A 77 -28.31 1.03 10.34
CA ILE A 77 -27.77 1.55 9.08
C ILE A 77 -26.42 0.90 8.83
N ILE A 78 -26.34 0.09 7.77
CA ILE A 78 -25.15 -0.69 7.42
C ILE A 78 -24.57 -0.14 6.11
N PRO A 79 -23.26 0.17 6.04
CA PRO A 79 -22.58 0.50 4.79
C PRO A 79 -22.56 -0.70 3.84
N ILE A 80 -22.87 -0.46 2.57
CA ILE A 80 -22.88 -1.48 1.52
C ILE A 80 -21.72 -1.24 0.55
N LEU A 81 -20.91 -2.27 0.36
CA LEU A 81 -19.71 -2.27 -0.47
C LEU A 81 -19.83 -3.32 -1.57
N ASP A 82 -19.23 -3.06 -2.72
CA ASP A 82 -19.09 -4.03 -3.80
C ASP A 82 -17.63 -4.50 -3.90
N LEU A 83 -17.37 -5.75 -3.49
CA LEU A 83 -16.02 -6.29 -3.52
C LEU A 83 -15.45 -6.41 -4.93
N ARG A 84 -16.30 -6.49 -5.96
CA ARG A 84 -15.84 -6.50 -7.35
C ARG A 84 -15.16 -5.16 -7.66
N LEU A 85 -15.83 -4.05 -7.34
CA LEU A 85 -15.27 -2.70 -7.52
C LEU A 85 -14.04 -2.47 -6.62
N PHE A 86 -14.03 -3.03 -5.40
CA PHE A 86 -12.88 -2.96 -4.50
C PHE A 86 -11.65 -3.70 -5.03
N PHE A 87 -11.86 -4.81 -5.74
CA PHE A 87 -10.81 -5.60 -6.39
C PHE A 87 -10.55 -5.20 -7.85
N ASN A 88 -11.06 -4.03 -8.29
CA ASN A 88 -10.94 -3.55 -9.67
C ASN A 88 -11.47 -4.55 -10.73
N ILE A 89 -12.43 -5.38 -10.36
CA ILE A 89 -13.15 -6.28 -11.26
C ILE A 89 -14.28 -5.49 -11.93
N GLU A 90 -14.37 -5.59 -13.26
CA GLU A 90 -15.43 -4.94 -14.03
C GLU A 90 -16.81 -5.44 -13.59
N VAL A 91 -17.72 -4.50 -13.32
CA VAL A 91 -19.10 -4.80 -12.93
C VAL A 91 -20.03 -4.29 -14.04
N PRO A 92 -20.94 -5.11 -14.56
CA PRO A 92 -21.97 -4.64 -15.48
C PRO A 92 -22.79 -3.51 -14.86
N GLU A 93 -23.32 -2.62 -15.70
CA GLU A 93 -24.20 -1.54 -15.24
C GLU A 93 -25.38 -2.11 -14.44
N ARG A 94 -25.60 -1.60 -13.23
CA ARG A 94 -26.66 -2.13 -12.35
C ARG A 94 -28.01 -1.76 -12.90
N ILE A 95 -28.86 -2.78 -13.02
CA ILE A 95 -30.25 -2.62 -13.44
C ILE A 95 -31.05 -2.12 -12.25
N ASP A 96 -31.75 -1.00 -12.42
CA ASP A 96 -32.60 -0.44 -11.38
C ASP A 96 -33.67 -1.45 -10.92
N ASN A 97 -33.90 -1.55 -9.61
CA ASN A 97 -34.78 -2.51 -8.93
C ASN A 97 -34.37 -4.00 -8.96
N LYS A 98 -33.18 -4.36 -9.46
CA LYS A 98 -32.65 -5.71 -9.27
C LYS A 98 -32.22 -5.91 -7.81
N LEU A 99 -32.60 -7.04 -7.22
CA LEU A 99 -32.10 -7.43 -5.89
C LEU A 99 -30.68 -8.00 -6.02
N GLU A 100 -29.75 -7.39 -5.31
CA GLU A 100 -28.37 -7.87 -5.14
C GLU A 100 -28.29 -8.87 -3.98
N ASN A 101 -27.37 -9.83 -4.06
CA ASN A 101 -27.06 -10.73 -2.97
C ASN A 101 -26.07 -10.05 -2.02
N LEU A 102 -26.39 -10.01 -0.73
CA LEU A 102 -25.57 -9.39 0.31
C LEU A 102 -25.10 -10.42 1.32
N LEU A 103 -23.81 -10.37 1.67
CA LEU A 103 -23.30 -10.94 2.92
C LEU A 103 -23.14 -9.81 3.93
N ILE A 104 -23.81 -9.95 5.08
CA ILE A 104 -23.64 -9.04 6.20
C ILE A 104 -22.51 -9.59 7.06
N LEU A 105 -21.41 -8.85 7.09
CA LEU A 105 -20.22 -9.17 7.85
C LEU A 105 -20.23 -8.43 9.18
N ASN A 106 -19.63 -9.05 10.18
CA ASN A 106 -19.25 -8.40 11.42
C ASN A 106 -17.73 -8.39 11.50
N VAL A 107 -17.13 -7.21 11.47
CA VAL A 107 -15.69 -7.02 11.60
C VAL A 107 -15.48 -6.09 12.79
N GLU A 108 -14.77 -6.59 13.80
CA GLU A 108 -14.71 -5.96 15.12
C GLU A 108 -16.14 -5.67 15.65
N ASP A 109 -16.42 -4.41 16.00
CA ASP A 109 -17.73 -3.95 16.47
C ASP A 109 -18.58 -3.29 15.36
N GLN A 110 -18.15 -3.36 14.10
CA GLN A 110 -18.83 -2.76 12.96
C GLN A 110 -19.43 -3.80 12.01
N LYS A 111 -20.59 -3.46 11.44
CA LYS A 111 -21.27 -4.28 10.41
C LYS A 111 -21.04 -3.70 9.04
N TYR A 112 -20.77 -4.56 8.07
CA TYR A 112 -20.63 -4.22 6.67
C TYR A 112 -21.51 -5.12 5.82
N GLY A 113 -22.13 -4.59 4.78
CA GLY A 113 -22.77 -5.40 3.76
C GLY A 113 -21.87 -5.48 2.53
N ILE A 114 -21.56 -6.66 2.04
CA ILE A 114 -20.84 -6.85 0.78
C ILE A 114 -21.76 -7.42 -0.28
N VAL A 115 -21.74 -6.82 -1.48
CA VAL A 115 -22.42 -7.35 -2.67
C VAL A 115 -21.56 -8.43 -3.30
N VAL A 116 -22.20 -9.55 -3.62
CA VAL A 116 -21.59 -10.71 -4.30
C VAL A 116 -22.49 -11.20 -5.43
N ASP A 117 -21.96 -11.92 -6.41
CA ASP A 117 -22.77 -12.41 -7.54
C ASP A 117 -23.73 -13.50 -7.09
N LYS A 118 -23.21 -14.50 -6.39
CA LYS A 118 -23.97 -15.65 -5.92
C LYS A 118 -23.40 -16.16 -4.61
N ILE A 119 -24.28 -16.49 -3.67
CA ILE A 119 -23.91 -17.17 -2.44
C ILE A 119 -24.21 -18.65 -2.66
N ASP A 120 -23.19 -19.50 -2.50
CA ASP A 120 -23.25 -20.91 -2.85
C ASP A 120 -23.71 -21.77 -1.67
N LYS A 121 -22.85 -21.99 -0.68
CA LYS A 121 -23.12 -22.84 0.49
C LYS A 121 -22.12 -22.58 1.61
N VAL A 122 -22.37 -23.18 2.76
CA VAL A 122 -21.37 -23.28 3.84
C VAL A 122 -20.56 -24.54 3.61
N ILE A 123 -19.23 -24.42 3.58
CA ILE A 123 -18.31 -25.53 3.45
C ILE A 123 -17.49 -25.64 4.74
N GLY A 124 -17.41 -26.87 5.29
CA GLY A 124 -16.53 -27.20 6.38
C GLY A 124 -15.24 -27.82 5.86
N VAL A 125 -14.10 -27.35 6.33
CA VAL A 125 -12.77 -27.86 5.97
C VAL A 125 -11.90 -28.00 7.22
N GLN A 126 -10.76 -28.67 7.06
CA GLN A 126 -9.73 -28.68 8.08
C GLN A 126 -8.91 -27.40 7.95
N LYS A 127 -8.68 -26.67 9.05
CA LYS A 127 -7.86 -25.46 9.05
C LYS A 127 -6.44 -25.72 8.53
N SER A 128 -5.92 -26.94 8.73
CA SER A 128 -4.63 -27.40 8.22
C SER A 128 -4.57 -27.58 6.70
N THR A 129 -5.71 -27.69 6.00
CA THR A 129 -5.75 -27.78 4.53
C THR A 129 -5.77 -26.42 3.85
N ILE A 130 -5.87 -25.33 4.62
CA ILE A 130 -5.77 -23.97 4.10
C ILE A 130 -4.32 -23.73 3.74
N GLN A 131 -4.05 -23.58 2.43
CA GLN A 131 -2.73 -23.29 1.92
C GLN A 131 -2.47 -21.78 1.95
N PRO A 132 -1.21 -21.34 2.12
CA PRO A 132 -0.88 -19.93 2.03
C PRO A 132 -1.25 -19.38 0.64
N PRO A 133 -1.56 -18.07 0.53
CA PRO A 133 -1.88 -17.48 -0.75
C PRO A 133 -0.67 -17.52 -1.70
N HIS A 134 -0.92 -17.81 -2.98
CA HIS A 134 0.11 -17.87 -4.02
C HIS A 134 0.13 -16.57 -4.83
N PRO A 135 1.30 -16.02 -5.22
CA PRO A 135 1.37 -14.80 -6.05
C PRO A 135 0.64 -14.84 -7.41
N LEU A 136 0.08 -15.99 -7.81
CA LEU A 136 -0.64 -16.15 -9.07
C LEU A 136 -2.09 -15.64 -9.01
N PHE A 137 -2.61 -15.29 -7.83
CA PHE A 137 -3.95 -14.70 -7.67
C PHE A 137 -3.96 -13.19 -7.98
N GLY A 138 -3.32 -12.78 -9.08
CA GLY A 138 -2.93 -11.40 -9.40
C GLY A 138 -4.06 -10.39 -9.61
N ASP A 139 -5.33 -10.82 -9.63
CA ASP A 139 -6.49 -9.91 -9.70
C ASP A 139 -6.83 -9.29 -8.33
N ILE A 140 -6.30 -9.86 -7.24
CA ILE A 140 -6.53 -9.38 -5.89
C ILE A 140 -5.19 -9.24 -5.18
N ASN A 141 -5.03 -8.15 -4.46
CA ASN A 141 -3.83 -7.96 -3.66
C ASN A 141 -3.72 -9.07 -2.60
N ILE A 142 -2.61 -9.79 -2.61
CA ILE A 142 -2.33 -10.95 -1.75
C ILE A 142 -2.52 -10.65 -0.25
N LYS A 143 -2.36 -9.37 0.16
CA LYS A 143 -2.57 -8.94 1.55
C LYS A 143 -4.00 -9.13 2.06
N TYR A 144 -4.99 -9.22 1.17
CA TYR A 144 -6.41 -9.43 1.48
C TYR A 144 -6.82 -10.91 1.43
N ILE A 145 -5.87 -11.82 1.26
CA ILE A 145 -6.12 -13.26 1.13
C ILE A 145 -5.51 -13.95 2.34
N ASN A 146 -6.35 -14.60 3.14
CA ASN A 146 -5.93 -15.44 4.26
C ASN A 146 -5.31 -16.76 3.78
N GLY A 147 -5.79 -17.28 2.64
CA GLY A 147 -5.24 -18.49 2.04
C GLY A 147 -6.12 -19.03 0.92
N VAL A 148 -5.83 -20.26 0.53
CA VAL A 148 -6.55 -20.96 -0.53
C VAL A 148 -6.95 -22.33 -0.04
N VAL A 149 -8.17 -22.73 -0.36
CA VAL A 149 -8.74 -24.00 0.09
C VAL A 149 -9.28 -24.75 -1.11
N GLU A 150 -8.80 -25.97 -1.32
CA GLU A 150 -9.44 -26.88 -2.27
C GLU A 150 -10.48 -27.73 -1.54
N SER A 151 -11.70 -27.76 -2.05
CA SER A 151 -12.77 -28.63 -1.54
C SER A 151 -13.68 -29.08 -2.66
N ASN A 152 -13.93 -30.39 -2.75
CA ASN A 152 -14.76 -31.00 -3.80
C ASN A 152 -14.32 -30.59 -5.23
N ASN A 153 -13.01 -30.62 -5.50
CA ASN A 153 -12.41 -30.23 -6.78
C ASN A 153 -12.70 -28.77 -7.22
N ARG A 154 -13.06 -27.89 -6.28
CA ARG A 154 -13.16 -26.45 -6.48
C ARG A 154 -12.14 -25.74 -5.59
N LEU A 155 -11.53 -24.70 -6.14
CA LEU A 155 -10.56 -23.87 -5.45
C LEU A 155 -11.26 -22.62 -4.91
N TYR A 156 -11.16 -22.37 -3.62
CA TYR A 156 -11.74 -21.22 -2.96
C TYR A 156 -10.64 -20.28 -2.46
N ILE A 157 -10.73 -19.00 -2.84
CA ILE A 157 -9.87 -17.95 -2.29
C ILE A 157 -10.49 -17.47 -0.97
N LEU A 158 -9.80 -17.73 0.14
CA LEU A 158 -10.25 -17.33 1.48
C LEU A 158 -9.84 -15.89 1.74
N LEU A 159 -10.82 -14.98 1.80
CA LEU A 159 -10.59 -13.57 2.03
C LEU A 159 -10.31 -13.28 3.51
N ASP A 160 -9.40 -12.34 3.74
CA ASP A 160 -9.14 -11.74 5.04
C ASP A 160 -10.00 -10.47 5.19
N VAL A 161 -11.22 -10.66 5.69
CA VAL A 161 -12.16 -9.55 5.88
C VAL A 161 -11.70 -8.58 6.95
N GLU A 162 -10.95 -9.04 7.95
CA GLU A 162 -10.41 -8.16 8.98
C GLU A 162 -9.43 -7.19 8.33
N ARG A 163 -8.49 -7.66 7.50
CA ARG A 163 -7.58 -6.76 6.76
C ARG A 163 -8.25 -5.92 5.69
N ILE A 164 -9.33 -6.39 5.08
CA ILE A 164 -10.10 -5.61 4.09
C ILE A 164 -10.79 -4.42 4.77
N PHE A 165 -11.29 -4.60 6.00
CA PHE A 165 -12.10 -3.61 6.71
C PHE A 165 -11.39 -2.96 7.92
N ALA A 166 -10.15 -3.34 8.22
CA ALA A 166 -9.39 -2.80 9.34
C ALA A 166 -9.13 -1.30 9.18
N SER A 167 -9.42 -0.53 10.23
CA SER A 167 -8.84 0.79 10.41
C SER A 167 -7.33 0.68 10.60
N LYS A 168 -6.59 1.67 10.07
CA LYS A 168 -5.11 1.73 9.95
C LYS A 168 -4.28 1.44 11.23
N GLU A 169 -4.92 1.29 12.38
CA GLU A 169 -4.29 1.01 13.68
C GLU A 169 -4.02 -0.49 13.93
N ALA A 170 -4.75 -1.42 13.29
CA ALA A 170 -4.63 -2.86 13.60
C ALA A 170 -3.63 -3.63 12.71
N VAL A 171 -3.33 -3.13 11.50
CA VAL A 171 -2.52 -3.86 10.50
C VAL A 171 -1.04 -3.95 10.86
N GLU A 172 -0.54 -3.09 11.77
CA GLU A 172 0.88 -3.11 12.17
C GLU A 172 1.23 -4.22 13.19
N GLN A 173 0.25 -4.93 13.79
CA GLN A 173 0.52 -5.83 14.93
C GLN A 173 0.56 -7.34 14.61
N GLU A 174 -0.02 -7.81 13.49
CA GLU A 174 -0.12 -9.26 13.24
C GLU A 174 1.02 -9.87 12.42
N THR A 175 1.78 -9.05 11.67
CA THR A 175 2.87 -9.55 10.82
C THR A 175 4.06 -10.09 11.63
N THR A 176 4.16 -9.75 12.92
CA THR A 176 5.27 -10.17 13.80
C THR A 176 5.11 -11.61 14.33
N ALA A 177 3.93 -12.24 14.23
CA ALA A 177 3.65 -13.47 14.97
C ALA A 177 3.77 -14.81 14.19
N GLN A 178 3.99 -14.81 12.86
CA GLN A 178 3.93 -16.05 12.07
C GLN A 178 5.23 -16.52 11.39
N MET A 179 6.39 -15.89 11.62
CA MET A 179 7.67 -16.47 11.22
C MET A 179 8.44 -17.02 12.42
N SER A 180 7.96 -18.13 12.97
CA SER A 180 8.80 -19.04 13.76
C SER A 180 8.47 -20.50 13.44
N TYR A 181 9.54 -21.24 13.13
CA TYR A 181 9.66 -22.67 12.78
C TYR A 181 9.40 -23.12 11.33
N SER A 182 10.50 -23.21 10.58
CA SER A 182 10.97 -24.52 10.11
C SER A 182 12.50 -24.54 10.08
N ASN A 183 13.09 -25.25 11.05
CA ASN A 183 14.50 -25.63 11.04
C ASN A 183 14.73 -26.63 9.90
N VAL A 184 15.72 -26.37 9.05
CA VAL A 184 16.43 -27.42 8.33
C VAL A 184 17.89 -27.32 8.70
N ASP A 185 18.35 -28.35 9.39
CA ASP A 185 19.75 -28.69 9.61
C ASP A 185 20.48 -28.81 8.27
N THR A 186 21.58 -28.05 8.13
CA THR A 186 22.71 -28.48 7.32
C THR A 186 24.01 -28.21 8.07
N SER A 187 24.31 -29.09 9.02
CA SER A 187 25.68 -29.41 9.38
C SER A 187 26.32 -30.27 8.28
N ASN A 188 27.61 -30.02 8.03
CA ASN A 188 28.57 -30.75 7.20
C ASN A 188 28.75 -30.30 5.74
N LEU A 189 29.74 -29.44 5.51
CA LEU A 189 30.96 -29.87 4.83
C LEU A 189 32.18 -29.32 5.58
N VAL A 190 33.06 -30.24 5.96
CA VAL A 190 34.22 -30.06 6.82
C VAL A 190 35.48 -30.29 5.99
N LYS A 191 36.42 -29.35 6.11
CA LYS A 191 37.90 -29.44 5.98
C LYS A 191 38.53 -29.74 4.61
N GLU A 192 39.51 -28.91 4.26
CA GLU A 192 40.92 -29.34 4.30
C GLU A 192 41.90 -28.15 4.42
N GLU A 193 43.03 -28.42 5.07
CA GLU A 193 43.95 -27.47 5.73
C GLU A 193 45.14 -26.99 4.87
N ASN A 194 45.62 -25.78 5.21
CA ASN A 194 47.03 -25.34 5.38
C ASN A 194 48.16 -25.83 4.43
N LYS A 195 48.87 -24.87 3.82
CA LYS A 195 50.25 -24.48 4.24
C LYS A 195 50.85 -23.28 3.47
N ALA A 196 51.11 -22.23 4.26
CA ALA A 196 52.38 -21.51 4.42
C ALA A 196 53.08 -20.76 3.24
N LYS A 197 53.11 -19.43 3.44
CA LYS A 197 54.26 -18.49 3.44
C LYS A 197 54.62 -17.74 2.15
N SER A 198 54.97 -16.46 2.40
CA SER A 198 55.31 -15.34 1.50
C SER A 198 54.06 -14.77 0.80
N VAL A 199 53.67 -13.49 0.94
CA VAL A 199 54.42 -12.24 1.08
C VAL A 199 53.59 -11.27 1.95
N GLN A 200 54.20 -10.70 2.99
CA GLN A 200 53.66 -9.60 3.79
C GLN A 200 54.07 -8.27 3.16
N SER A 201 53.15 -7.68 2.41
CA SER A 201 52.96 -6.24 2.16
C SER A 201 51.78 -6.13 1.21
N VAL A 202 50.93 -5.10 1.31
CA VAL A 202 49.71 -4.82 0.50
C VAL A 202 48.32 -5.22 1.11
N LYS A 203 48.19 -5.99 2.20
CA LYS A 203 46.87 -6.49 2.68
C LYS A 203 46.16 -5.75 3.83
N LYS A 204 46.33 -4.44 4.03
CA LYS A 204 45.62 -3.70 5.10
C LYS A 204 44.47 -2.79 4.64
N GLU A 205 44.40 -2.38 3.38
CA GLU A 205 43.30 -1.52 2.88
C GLU A 205 42.09 -2.35 2.39
N ASN A 206 42.30 -3.46 1.68
CA ASN A 206 41.19 -4.25 1.09
C ASN A 206 40.36 -5.11 2.07
N LYS A 207 40.65 -5.09 3.39
CA LYS A 207 39.94 -5.95 4.36
C LYS A 207 38.76 -5.23 5.03
N SER A 208 38.90 -3.93 5.33
CA SER A 208 37.81 -3.12 5.90
C SER A 208 36.76 -2.74 4.87
N GLU A 209 37.16 -2.45 3.63
CA GLU A 209 36.21 -2.13 2.55
C GLU A 209 35.25 -3.29 2.24
N ASN A 210 35.74 -4.52 2.34
CA ASN A 210 34.92 -5.70 2.06
C ASN A 210 33.94 -6.00 3.20
N GLU A 211 34.32 -5.77 4.46
CA GLU A 211 33.41 -5.89 5.62
C GLU A 211 32.34 -4.80 5.62
N ASP A 212 32.70 -3.57 5.25
CA ASP A 212 31.75 -2.45 5.15
C ASP A 212 30.76 -2.65 3.99
N ALA A 213 31.23 -3.13 2.83
CA ALA A 213 30.35 -3.46 1.71
C ALA A 213 29.34 -4.56 2.04
N ILE A 214 29.77 -5.60 2.75
CA ILE A 214 28.89 -6.67 3.23
C ILE A 214 27.87 -6.13 4.23
N SER A 215 28.31 -5.30 5.18
CA SER A 215 27.44 -4.68 6.19
C SER A 215 26.39 -3.76 5.57
N MET A 216 26.80 -2.96 4.58
CA MET A 216 25.90 -2.08 3.84
C MET A 216 24.84 -2.89 3.08
N LYS A 217 25.22 -4.01 2.45
CA LYS A 217 24.27 -4.90 1.78
C LYS A 217 23.22 -5.47 2.75
N PHE A 218 23.61 -5.90 3.94
CA PHE A 218 22.66 -6.37 4.96
C PHE A 218 21.70 -5.27 5.40
N ILE A 219 22.18 -4.03 5.54
CA ILE A 219 21.32 -2.88 5.85
C ILE A 219 20.33 -2.65 4.71
N SER A 220 20.78 -2.66 3.44
CA SER A 220 19.90 -2.53 2.28
C SER A 220 18.80 -3.60 2.25
N GLU A 221 19.14 -4.87 2.48
CA GLU A 221 18.17 -5.97 2.54
C GLU A 221 17.18 -5.78 3.70
N SER A 222 17.64 -5.29 4.85
CA SER A 222 16.79 -5.00 6.01
C SER A 222 15.85 -3.83 5.75
N LEU A 223 16.33 -2.75 5.12
CA LEU A 223 15.52 -1.59 4.74
C LEU A 223 14.44 -1.97 3.72
N LEU A 224 14.76 -2.83 2.76
CA LEU A 224 13.78 -3.39 1.83
C LEU A 224 12.73 -4.21 2.59
N SER A 225 13.17 -5.11 3.47
CA SER A 225 12.25 -5.98 4.21
C SER A 225 11.32 -5.24 5.19
N PHE A 226 11.81 -4.21 5.88
CA PHE A 226 11.05 -3.53 6.93
C PHE A 226 10.30 -2.29 6.46
N MET A 227 10.82 -1.60 5.44
CA MET A 227 10.31 -0.29 5.01
C MET A 227 9.97 -0.23 3.52
N ASN A 228 10.14 -1.33 2.78
CA ASN A 228 10.02 -1.36 1.31
C ASN A 228 10.94 -0.32 0.62
N PHE A 229 12.10 -0.06 1.22
CA PHE A 229 13.06 0.93 0.74
C PHE A 229 14.16 0.25 -0.08
N ASN A 230 14.30 0.64 -1.35
CA ASN A 230 15.24 0.08 -2.30
C ASN A 230 16.50 0.96 -2.37
N VAL A 231 17.65 0.37 -2.06
CA VAL A 231 18.95 1.04 -2.23
C VAL A 231 19.43 0.81 -3.66
N THR A 232 19.42 1.87 -4.46
CA THR A 232 19.80 1.84 -5.89
C THR A 232 20.62 3.08 -6.25
N SER A 233 20.95 3.28 -7.52
CA SER A 233 21.61 4.50 -8.01
C SER A 233 20.84 5.79 -7.68
N VAL A 234 19.53 5.72 -7.41
CA VAL A 234 18.69 6.85 -7.01
C VAL A 234 19.11 7.45 -5.66
N ASN A 235 19.60 6.65 -4.71
CA ASN A 235 19.87 7.10 -3.33
C ASN A 235 21.22 6.60 -2.76
N ASP A 236 22.07 5.97 -3.59
CA ASP A 236 23.35 5.39 -3.19
C ASP A 236 24.30 6.41 -2.53
N GLU A 237 24.33 7.65 -3.03
CA GLU A 237 25.17 8.70 -2.43
C GLU A 237 24.75 9.03 -0.99
N TRP A 238 23.44 9.12 -0.74
CA TRP A 238 22.92 9.34 0.60
C TRP A 238 23.18 8.12 1.48
N MET A 239 22.94 6.92 0.97
CA MET A 239 23.13 5.66 1.70
C MET A 239 24.58 5.51 2.20
N LYS A 240 25.57 5.81 1.35
CA LYS A 240 26.99 5.78 1.72
C LYS A 240 27.32 6.77 2.84
N LYS A 241 26.79 7.99 2.79
CA LYS A 241 26.99 9.01 3.84
C LYS A 241 26.33 8.56 5.14
N ARG A 242 25.07 8.11 5.07
CA ARG A 242 24.29 7.66 6.23
C ARG A 242 24.91 6.43 6.91
N PHE A 243 25.50 5.52 6.15
CA PHE A 243 26.20 4.36 6.71
C PHE A 243 27.36 4.75 7.63
N VAL A 244 28.14 5.76 7.24
CA VAL A 244 29.26 6.27 8.06
C VAL A 244 28.75 6.89 9.36
N GLU A 245 27.68 7.69 9.29
CA GLU A 245 27.03 8.26 10.47
C GLU A 245 26.48 7.18 11.40
N TRP A 246 25.80 6.18 10.85
CA TRP A 246 25.23 5.07 11.60
C TRP A 246 26.30 4.26 12.34
N LYS A 247 27.42 3.99 11.66
CA LYS A 247 28.59 3.33 12.26
C LYS A 247 29.18 4.15 13.42
N ALA A 248 29.24 5.47 13.26
CA ALA A 248 29.69 6.38 14.31
C ALA A 248 28.74 6.45 15.51
N LEU A 249 27.42 6.33 15.29
CA LEU A 249 26.41 6.30 16.35
C LEU A 249 26.45 5.00 17.16
N LYS A 250 26.63 3.85 16.49
CA LYS A 250 26.55 2.54 17.16
C LYS A 250 27.83 2.11 17.88
N GLN A 251 28.97 2.81 17.73
CA GLN A 251 30.22 2.67 18.53
C GLN A 251 30.54 1.24 19.05
N ASN A 252 30.49 0.21 18.18
CA ASN A 252 30.71 -1.23 18.43
C ASN A 252 29.48 -2.11 18.80
N GLN A 253 28.26 -1.60 18.69
CA GLN A 253 27.04 -2.42 18.71
C GLN A 253 26.79 -3.09 17.35
N ASN A 254 25.83 -4.02 17.29
CA ASN A 254 25.44 -4.66 16.04
C ASN A 254 24.99 -3.59 15.03
N LEU A 255 25.65 -3.53 13.87
CA LEU A 255 25.36 -2.57 12.80
C LEU A 255 24.08 -2.92 12.02
N GLN A 256 23.59 -4.15 12.18
CA GLN A 256 22.38 -4.65 11.52
C GLN A 256 21.13 -3.99 12.10
N ILE A 257 20.19 -3.69 11.20
CA ILE A 257 18.84 -3.25 11.54
C ILE A 257 18.03 -4.49 11.92
N GLN A 258 17.50 -4.54 13.14
CA GLN A 258 16.81 -5.72 13.66
C GLN A 258 15.29 -5.61 13.60
N ASN A 259 14.76 -4.39 13.52
CA ASN A 259 13.33 -4.14 13.59
C ASN A 259 12.96 -2.85 12.83
N THR A 260 11.66 -2.66 12.66
CA THR A 260 11.09 -1.51 11.96
C THR A 260 11.41 -0.16 12.65
N ALA A 261 11.59 -0.13 13.98
CA ALA A 261 11.91 1.12 14.68
C ALA A 261 13.35 1.58 14.36
N GLU A 262 14.32 0.67 14.36
CA GLU A 262 15.69 0.96 13.91
C GLU A 262 15.73 1.32 12.43
N ALA A 263 14.89 0.71 11.59
CA ALA A 263 14.77 1.08 10.19
C ALA A 263 14.24 2.52 10.01
N LYS A 264 13.24 2.91 10.80
CA LYS A 264 12.71 4.29 10.84
C LYS A 264 13.78 5.29 11.32
N GLU A 265 14.55 4.94 12.35
CA GLU A 265 15.68 5.74 12.84
C GLU A 265 16.77 5.91 11.76
N TYR A 266 17.08 4.83 11.04
CA TYR A 266 18.05 4.86 9.96
C TYR A 266 17.62 5.85 8.86
N LEU A 267 16.34 5.83 8.48
CA LEU A 267 15.76 6.67 7.42
C LEU A 267 15.34 8.08 7.88
N GLU A 268 15.54 8.46 9.15
CA GLU A 268 15.06 9.74 9.67
C GLU A 268 15.58 10.96 8.88
N THR A 269 16.81 10.88 8.38
CA THR A 269 17.45 11.94 7.57
C THR A 269 17.29 11.75 6.06
N PHE A 270 16.54 10.73 5.62
CA PHE A 270 16.27 10.47 4.21
C PHE A 270 15.13 11.35 3.68
N TRP A 271 14.06 11.48 4.45
CA TRP A 271 12.84 12.12 3.98
C TRP A 271 13.05 13.60 3.74
N SER A 272 12.43 14.08 2.67
CA SER A 272 12.57 15.45 2.26
C SER A 272 11.93 16.41 3.27
N GLN A 273 12.35 17.69 3.25
CA GLN A 273 11.82 18.69 4.17
C GLN A 273 10.28 18.77 4.09
N TYR A 274 9.62 18.75 5.25
CA TYR A 274 8.16 18.76 5.36
C TYR A 274 7.43 17.57 4.71
N SER A 275 8.10 16.44 4.45
CA SER A 275 7.41 15.21 4.05
C SER A 275 6.37 14.81 5.11
N GLY A 276 5.11 14.68 4.68
CA GLY A 276 3.95 14.41 5.56
C GLY A 276 3.61 15.53 6.56
N LYS A 277 4.19 16.73 6.43
CA LYS A 277 3.99 17.86 7.37
C LYS A 277 3.59 19.13 6.62
N TRP A 278 2.98 20.07 7.35
CA TRP A 278 2.60 21.38 6.81
C TRP A 278 3.82 22.24 6.50
N TRP A 279 3.86 22.83 5.30
CA TRP A 279 5.00 23.61 4.83
C TRP A 279 5.07 24.98 5.51
N SER A 280 6.28 25.42 5.90
CA SER A 280 6.52 26.79 6.34
C SER A 280 6.52 27.78 5.18
N GLU A 281 6.39 29.07 5.50
CA GLU A 281 6.47 30.15 4.51
C GLU A 281 7.83 30.15 3.76
N ASP A 282 8.94 29.97 4.47
CA ASP A 282 10.27 29.92 3.85
C ASP A 282 10.44 28.76 2.86
N TYR A 283 9.94 27.58 3.22
CA TYR A 283 9.96 26.43 2.33
C TYR A 283 9.04 26.64 1.12
N SER A 284 7.83 27.18 1.35
CA SER A 284 6.88 27.52 0.29
C SER A 284 7.49 28.49 -0.74
N ASN A 285 8.23 29.50 -0.27
CA ASN A 285 8.92 30.47 -1.10
C ASN A 285 10.07 29.84 -1.89
N SER A 286 10.73 28.82 -1.32
CA SER A 286 11.81 28.09 -1.98
C SER A 286 11.27 27.23 -3.13
N VAL A 287 10.17 26.51 -2.90
CA VAL A 287 9.46 25.76 -3.95
C VAL A 287 8.95 26.72 -5.03
N MET A 288 8.34 27.85 -4.65
CA MET A 288 7.80 28.84 -5.60
C MET A 288 8.85 29.42 -6.54
N LYS A 289 10.09 29.63 -6.07
CA LYS A 289 11.22 30.07 -6.89
C LYS A 289 11.66 29.01 -7.90
N ALA A 290 11.51 27.73 -7.56
CA ALA A 290 11.89 26.61 -8.43
C ALA A 290 10.89 26.39 -9.58
N LEU A 291 9.63 26.78 -9.41
CA LEU A 291 8.58 26.62 -10.42
C LEU A 291 8.86 27.41 -11.72
N PRO A 292 8.46 26.91 -12.90
CA PRO A 292 8.78 27.54 -14.19
C PRO A 292 8.03 28.87 -14.41
N GLU A 293 8.63 29.83 -15.11
CA GLU A 293 7.91 31.04 -15.52
C GLU A 293 7.04 30.75 -16.77
N THR A 294 5.74 30.98 -16.68
CA THR A 294 4.80 30.68 -17.78
C THR A 294 3.54 31.54 -17.71
N ASN A 295 2.99 31.85 -18.89
CA ASN A 295 1.70 32.54 -19.07
C ASN A 295 0.59 31.59 -19.55
N ALA A 296 0.77 30.28 -19.35
CA ALA A 296 -0.22 29.28 -19.75
C ALA A 296 -1.56 29.50 -19.05
N LYS A 297 -2.66 29.33 -19.79
CA LYS A 297 -4.02 29.44 -19.24
C LYS A 297 -4.36 28.32 -18.26
N GLN A 298 -3.62 27.21 -18.31
CA GLN A 298 -3.78 26.06 -17.45
C GLN A 298 -2.40 25.53 -17.06
N ILE A 299 -2.24 25.22 -15.76
CA ILE A 299 -1.06 24.56 -15.21
C ILE A 299 -1.49 23.18 -14.76
N VAL A 300 -0.84 22.16 -15.30
CA VAL A 300 -1.12 20.75 -14.99
C VAL A 300 0.05 20.17 -14.21
N VAL A 301 -0.24 19.56 -13.07
CA VAL A 301 0.74 19.00 -12.16
C VAL A 301 0.43 17.53 -11.92
N TRP A 302 1.45 16.69 -11.89
CA TRP A 302 1.35 15.31 -11.42
C TRP A 302 2.09 15.17 -10.10
N ASN A 303 1.39 14.72 -9.06
CA ASN A 303 1.93 14.49 -7.73
C ASN A 303 1.69 13.03 -7.30
N PRO A 304 2.54 12.09 -7.75
CA PRO A 304 2.49 10.69 -7.29
C PRO A 304 3.05 10.57 -5.86
N GLY A 305 2.45 9.67 -5.07
CA GLY A 305 2.72 9.49 -3.64
C GLY A 305 2.23 10.64 -2.78
N CYS A 306 1.02 11.15 -3.03
CA CYS A 306 0.50 12.33 -2.34
C CYS A 306 0.28 12.14 -0.82
N GLY A 307 0.32 10.91 -0.31
CA GLY A 307 0.09 10.59 1.08
C GLY A 307 -1.24 11.15 1.56
N THR A 308 -1.25 11.78 2.73
CA THR A 308 -2.45 12.40 3.34
C THR A 308 -2.93 13.68 2.63
N GLY A 309 -2.28 14.08 1.53
CA GLY A 309 -2.66 15.23 0.70
C GLY A 309 -2.15 16.58 1.21
N ILE A 310 -1.50 16.65 2.37
CA ILE A 310 -0.93 17.90 2.92
C ILE A 310 0.01 18.57 1.89
N GLU A 311 0.86 17.78 1.25
CA GLU A 311 1.76 18.23 0.20
C GLU A 311 0.99 18.81 -1.01
N SER A 312 0.00 18.07 -1.51
CA SER A 312 -0.80 18.50 -2.67
C SER A 312 -1.54 19.81 -2.41
N TYR A 313 -2.09 19.99 -1.20
CA TYR A 313 -2.74 21.25 -0.80
C TYR A 313 -1.75 22.40 -0.68
N SER A 314 -0.58 22.15 -0.10
CA SER A 314 0.49 23.16 0.02
C SER A 314 0.95 23.63 -1.35
N LEU A 315 1.15 22.67 -2.27
CA LEU A 315 1.50 22.92 -3.64
C LEU A 315 0.40 23.71 -4.38
N ALA A 316 -0.87 23.36 -4.19
CA ALA A 316 -2.01 24.09 -4.79
C ALA A 316 -2.05 25.57 -4.36
N CYS A 317 -1.79 25.87 -3.08
CA CYS A 317 -1.75 27.24 -2.58
C CYS A 317 -0.62 28.06 -3.24
N ILE A 318 0.57 27.48 -3.38
CA ILE A 318 1.71 28.13 -4.03
C ILE A 318 1.46 28.33 -5.52
N LEU A 319 0.90 27.33 -6.20
CA LEU A 319 0.56 27.43 -7.62
C LEU A 319 -0.48 28.51 -7.86
N LYS A 320 -1.48 28.63 -6.98
CA LYS A 320 -2.48 29.68 -7.08
C LYS A 320 -1.87 31.07 -6.85
N ASN A 321 -0.94 31.20 -5.90
CA ASN A 321 -0.23 32.44 -5.67
C ASN A 321 0.64 32.85 -6.86
N LYS A 322 1.39 31.89 -7.43
CA LYS A 322 2.32 32.15 -8.55
C LYS A 322 1.59 32.39 -9.88
N TYR A 323 0.49 31.67 -10.13
CA TYR A 323 -0.27 31.73 -11.38
C TYR A 323 -1.75 32.09 -11.11
N PRO A 324 -2.06 33.31 -10.63
CA PRO A 324 -3.41 33.66 -10.17
C PRO A 324 -4.49 33.58 -11.26
N ASN A 325 -4.09 33.80 -12.52
CA ASN A 325 -4.98 33.80 -13.69
C ASN A 325 -5.06 32.43 -14.41
N ALA A 326 -4.25 31.46 -14.02
CA ALA A 326 -4.24 30.14 -14.64
C ALA A 326 -5.19 29.19 -13.91
N LYS A 327 -5.81 28.28 -14.65
CA LYS A 327 -6.53 27.15 -14.05
C LYS A 327 -5.52 26.10 -13.59
N ILE A 328 -5.47 25.83 -12.29
CA ILE A 328 -4.60 24.81 -11.71
C ILE A 328 -5.30 23.45 -11.74
N ARG A 329 -4.58 22.40 -12.13
CA ARG A 329 -5.05 21.01 -12.08
C ARG A 329 -3.93 20.09 -11.60
N ILE A 330 -4.06 19.56 -10.40
CA ILE A 330 -3.11 18.64 -9.77
C ILE A 330 -3.73 17.25 -9.77
N TYR A 331 -3.05 16.29 -10.41
CA TYR A 331 -3.36 14.87 -10.30
C TYR A 331 -2.55 14.31 -9.14
N ALA A 332 -3.17 14.24 -7.97
CA ALA A 332 -2.57 13.74 -6.74
C ALA A 332 -2.91 12.25 -6.60
N GLN A 333 -1.90 11.40 -6.63
CA GLN A 333 -2.10 9.95 -6.75
C GLN A 333 -1.36 9.18 -5.67
N ASP A 334 -1.96 8.11 -5.19
CA ASP A 334 -1.32 7.21 -4.21
C ASP A 334 -1.81 5.77 -4.36
N ILE A 335 -1.01 4.81 -3.89
CA ILE A 335 -1.37 3.38 -3.81
C ILE A 335 -2.15 3.07 -2.53
N ASP A 336 -2.14 3.97 -1.56
CA ASP A 336 -2.97 3.86 -0.35
C ASP A 336 -4.31 4.58 -0.58
N LEU A 337 -5.32 3.80 -0.96
CA LEU A 337 -6.67 4.29 -1.20
C LEU A 337 -7.26 5.01 0.02
N ILE A 338 -6.89 4.63 1.25
CA ILE A 338 -7.35 5.29 2.47
C ILE A 338 -6.79 6.70 2.54
N ASN A 339 -5.49 6.88 2.26
CA ASN A 339 -4.86 8.21 2.24
C ASN A 339 -5.50 9.12 1.19
N VAL A 340 -5.68 8.61 -0.04
CA VAL A 340 -6.35 9.34 -1.14
C VAL A 340 -7.75 9.79 -0.71
N SER A 341 -8.50 8.89 -0.09
CA SER A 341 -9.88 9.17 0.36
C SER A 341 -9.92 10.22 1.48
N ASN A 342 -9.03 10.09 2.46
CA ASN A 342 -8.97 10.98 3.60
C ASN A 342 -8.40 12.35 3.24
N ALA A 343 -7.53 12.44 2.24
CA ALA A 343 -6.97 13.70 1.76
C ALA A 343 -8.06 14.69 1.34
N VAL A 344 -9.14 14.22 0.69
CA VAL A 344 -10.29 15.07 0.31
C VAL A 344 -10.99 15.69 1.53
N LEU A 345 -10.93 15.00 2.67
CA LEU A 345 -11.56 15.40 3.93
C LEU A 345 -10.61 16.16 4.88
N LEU A 346 -9.39 16.48 4.42
CA LEU A 346 -8.34 17.07 5.24
C LEU A 346 -8.81 18.33 5.99
N ASN A 347 -8.58 18.31 7.31
CA ASN A 347 -8.77 19.45 8.19
C ASN A 347 -7.42 20.14 8.41
N VAL A 348 -7.45 21.47 8.47
CA VAL A 348 -6.28 22.30 8.71
C VAL A 348 -6.22 22.63 10.21
N PRO A 349 -5.10 22.35 10.90
CA PRO A 349 -4.90 22.73 12.29
C PRO A 349 -5.15 24.22 12.54
N SER A 350 -5.77 24.55 13.67
CA SER A 350 -6.11 25.95 14.00
C SER A 350 -4.88 26.86 14.16
N GLU A 351 -3.71 26.28 14.44
CA GLU A 351 -2.42 26.99 14.54
C GLU A 351 -2.00 27.64 13.22
N LEU A 352 -2.41 27.06 12.09
CA LEU A 352 -2.07 27.54 10.74
C LEU A 352 -3.06 28.59 10.22
N MET A 353 -4.02 29.03 11.05
CA MET A 353 -5.03 30.04 10.65
C MET A 353 -4.42 31.39 10.30
N ASN A 354 -3.39 31.81 11.04
CA ASN A 354 -2.71 33.10 10.84
C ASN A 354 -1.43 32.96 10.01
N ASP A 355 -1.21 31.78 9.42
CA ASP A 355 -0.05 31.49 8.59
C ASP A 355 -0.30 31.89 7.13
N TRP A 356 0.67 31.70 6.24
CA TRP A 356 0.56 31.99 4.81
C TRP A 356 -0.56 31.22 4.09
N TYR A 357 -1.13 30.18 4.72
CA TYR A 357 -2.34 29.49 4.26
C TYR A 357 -3.62 30.31 4.42
N ALA A 358 -3.65 31.31 5.31
CA ALA A 358 -4.86 32.04 5.70
C ALA A 358 -5.78 32.48 4.53
N PRO A 359 -5.26 33.01 3.39
CA PRO A 359 -6.10 33.42 2.26
C PRO A 359 -6.89 32.27 1.62
N TYR A 360 -6.44 31.04 1.84
CA TYR A 360 -6.97 29.82 1.21
C TYR A 360 -7.86 29.00 2.15
N LEU A 361 -8.05 29.44 3.40
CA LEU A 361 -8.81 28.70 4.40
C LEU A 361 -10.24 29.20 4.56
N THR A 362 -11.13 28.29 4.96
CA THR A 362 -12.52 28.56 5.30
C THR A 362 -12.88 27.81 6.56
N LYS A 363 -13.61 28.48 7.46
CA LYS A 363 -14.06 27.91 8.73
C LYS A 363 -15.32 27.06 8.52
N LYS A 364 -15.31 25.82 9.01
CA LYS A 364 -16.46 24.91 9.03
C LYS A 364 -17.40 25.24 10.20
N ALA A 365 -18.64 24.75 10.12
CA ALA A 365 -19.65 24.93 11.16
C ALA A 365 -19.26 24.30 12.51
N ASN A 366 -18.46 23.25 12.50
CA ASN A 366 -17.94 22.59 13.70
C ASN A 366 -16.75 23.31 14.35
N GLY A 367 -16.27 24.42 13.77
CA GLY A 367 -15.15 25.22 14.27
C GLY A 367 -13.80 24.93 13.60
N ASP A 368 -13.66 23.80 12.90
CA ASP A 368 -12.43 23.42 12.21
C ASP A 368 -12.20 24.23 10.93
N TYR A 369 -10.96 24.25 10.45
CA TYR A 369 -10.59 24.92 9.20
C TYR A 369 -10.36 23.91 8.08
N THR A 370 -10.65 24.33 6.86
CA THR A 370 -10.39 23.54 5.65
C THR A 370 -10.09 24.48 4.49
N PHE A 371 -9.50 23.95 3.42
CA PHE A 371 -9.28 24.75 2.23
C PHE A 371 -10.59 25.20 1.57
N ASN A 372 -10.54 26.39 0.96
CA ASN A 372 -11.63 26.92 0.17
C ASN A 372 -11.90 26.04 -1.07
N GLN A 373 -13.06 26.23 -1.71
CA GLN A 373 -13.47 25.37 -2.82
C GLN A 373 -12.54 25.51 -4.04
N GLU A 374 -11.98 26.69 -4.28
CA GLU A 374 -11.08 26.91 -5.41
C GLU A 374 -9.81 26.06 -5.32
N ILE A 375 -9.19 25.98 -4.14
CA ILE A 375 -8.04 25.11 -3.91
C ILE A 375 -8.44 23.64 -4.00
N LYS A 376 -9.57 23.25 -3.41
CA LYS A 376 -10.05 21.86 -3.46
C LYS A 376 -10.32 21.38 -4.89
N ASP A 377 -11.00 22.20 -5.69
CA ASP A 377 -11.34 21.87 -7.08
C ASP A 377 -10.11 21.81 -8.00
N SER A 378 -8.97 22.36 -7.55
CA SER A 378 -7.71 22.26 -8.29
C SER A 378 -7.02 20.91 -8.14
N ILE A 379 -7.44 20.05 -7.18
CA ILE A 379 -6.76 18.79 -6.86
C ILE A 379 -7.70 17.61 -7.16
N MET A 380 -7.18 16.62 -7.87
CA MET A 380 -7.83 15.35 -8.15
C MET A 380 -7.08 14.25 -7.42
N PHE A 381 -7.64 13.79 -6.31
CA PHE A 381 -7.12 12.66 -5.55
C PHE A 381 -7.60 11.34 -6.17
N GLU A 382 -6.67 10.52 -6.63
CA GLU A 382 -6.95 9.25 -7.31
C GLU A 382 -6.07 8.12 -6.80
N TYR A 383 -6.59 6.90 -6.76
CA TYR A 383 -5.75 5.73 -6.59
C TYR A 383 -5.01 5.46 -7.90
N HIS A 384 -3.69 5.38 -7.84
CA HIS A 384 -2.88 4.95 -8.97
C HIS A 384 -1.54 4.41 -8.50
N ASP A 385 -1.15 3.27 -9.04
CA ASP A 385 0.20 2.75 -8.89
C ASP A 385 1.05 3.30 -10.04
N PHE A 386 1.89 4.29 -9.72
CA PHE A 386 2.70 5.02 -10.70
C PHE A 386 3.76 4.15 -11.39
N LYS A 387 3.98 2.90 -10.97
CA LYS A 387 4.75 1.91 -11.73
C LYS A 387 4.07 1.54 -13.06
N ASN A 388 2.76 1.75 -13.16
CA ASN A 388 1.99 1.55 -14.37
C ASN A 388 1.84 2.86 -15.14
N THR A 389 1.85 2.75 -16.46
CA THR A 389 1.64 3.90 -17.34
C THR A 389 0.30 4.57 -17.07
N ASN A 390 0.34 5.90 -17.07
CA ASN A 390 -0.81 6.70 -16.69
C ASN A 390 -1.41 7.44 -17.90
N ALA A 391 -2.74 7.51 -17.96
CA ALA A 391 -3.47 8.22 -19.02
C ALA A 391 -3.52 9.75 -18.78
N LEU A 392 -2.53 10.32 -18.10
CA LEU A 392 -2.44 11.76 -17.86
C LEU A 392 -2.10 12.54 -19.13
N PRO A 393 -2.64 13.76 -19.28
CA PRO A 393 -2.15 14.71 -20.28
C PRO A 393 -0.70 15.10 -19.99
N MET A 394 -0.05 15.77 -20.94
CA MET A 394 1.27 16.35 -20.69
C MET A 394 1.21 17.38 -19.56
N VAL A 395 2.22 17.36 -18.69
CA VAL A 395 2.26 18.13 -17.44
C VAL A 395 3.34 19.20 -17.47
N ASP A 396 3.09 20.28 -16.75
CA ASP A 396 4.02 21.39 -16.55
C ASP A 396 4.96 21.14 -15.37
N ILE A 397 4.51 20.36 -14.39
CA ILE A 397 5.26 20.05 -13.17
C ILE A 397 5.02 18.59 -12.79
N ILE A 398 6.09 17.86 -12.50
CA ILE A 398 6.04 16.59 -11.76
C ILE A 398 6.57 16.87 -10.35
N PHE A 399 5.82 16.47 -9.34
CA PHE A 399 6.16 16.63 -7.93
C PHE A 399 6.12 15.26 -7.27
N ALA A 400 7.22 14.51 -7.35
CA ALA A 400 7.30 13.10 -7.00
C ALA A 400 8.37 12.90 -5.93
N ARG A 401 8.14 13.46 -4.74
CA ARG A 401 9.12 13.47 -3.65
C ARG A 401 9.03 12.19 -2.84
N ASP A 402 10.19 11.63 -2.48
CA ASP A 402 10.31 10.50 -1.56
C ASP A 402 9.64 9.19 -2.02
N VAL A 403 9.40 9.04 -3.33
CA VAL A 403 8.66 7.89 -3.89
C VAL A 403 9.51 6.93 -4.73
N LEU A 404 10.57 7.41 -5.37
CA LEU A 404 11.38 6.58 -6.27
C LEU A 404 12.13 5.49 -5.50
N SER A 405 12.56 5.80 -4.28
CA SER A 405 13.24 4.85 -3.39
C SER A 405 12.31 3.77 -2.83
N LEU A 406 10.99 3.88 -3.04
CA LEU A 406 9.99 2.90 -2.58
C LEU A 406 9.62 1.86 -3.64
N VAL A 407 10.22 1.95 -4.83
CA VAL A 407 9.99 1.00 -5.94
C VAL A 407 11.31 0.35 -6.36
N ASP A 408 11.20 -0.82 -6.99
CA ASP A 408 12.35 -1.59 -7.46
C ASP A 408 13.07 -0.88 -8.62
N GLU A 409 14.35 -1.19 -8.83
CA GLU A 409 15.21 -0.54 -9.82
C GLU A 409 14.63 -0.55 -11.24
N LYS A 410 14.03 -1.66 -11.67
CA LYS A 410 13.41 -1.74 -13.00
C LYS A 410 12.20 -0.81 -13.11
N SER A 411 11.40 -0.73 -12.06
CA SER A 411 10.28 0.22 -12.00
C SER A 411 10.76 1.67 -11.95
N GLN A 412 11.86 1.98 -11.25
CA GLN A 412 12.44 3.34 -11.22
C GLN A 412 12.75 3.85 -12.63
N GLU A 413 13.37 3.01 -13.47
CA GLU A 413 13.68 3.34 -14.86
C GLU A 413 12.42 3.58 -15.71
N ALA A 414 11.40 2.73 -15.53
CA ALA A 414 10.13 2.85 -16.25
C ALA A 414 9.40 4.15 -15.85
N VAL A 415 9.37 4.46 -14.55
CA VAL A 415 8.75 5.67 -14.01
C VAL A 415 9.47 6.93 -14.48
N ALA A 416 10.81 6.95 -14.46
CA ALA A 416 11.59 8.07 -14.97
C ALA A 416 11.36 8.29 -16.47
N THR A 417 11.16 7.21 -17.23
CA THR A 417 10.81 7.28 -18.65
C THR A 417 9.41 7.88 -18.86
N ASP A 418 8.41 7.43 -18.10
CA ASP A 418 7.05 8.02 -18.17
C ASP A 418 7.06 9.50 -17.77
N PHE A 419 7.83 9.87 -16.73
CA PHE A 419 8.02 11.27 -16.34
C PHE A 419 8.60 12.09 -17.51
N MET A 420 9.62 11.58 -18.18
CA MET A 420 10.21 12.22 -19.36
C MET A 420 9.20 12.34 -20.50
N GLU A 421 8.38 11.33 -20.76
CA GLU A 421 7.36 11.40 -21.82
C GLU A 421 6.25 12.42 -21.51
N LYS A 422 5.83 12.53 -20.25
CA LYS A 422 4.73 13.41 -19.82
C LYS A 422 5.12 14.87 -19.65
N LEU A 423 6.39 15.18 -19.35
CA LEU A 423 6.82 16.57 -19.18
C LEU A 423 6.73 17.38 -20.49
N LYS A 424 6.22 18.60 -20.42
CA LYS A 424 6.33 19.57 -21.54
C LYS A 424 7.77 20.09 -21.68
N GLY A 425 8.07 20.80 -22.77
CA GLY A 425 9.44 21.26 -23.07
C GLY A 425 10.09 22.15 -22.01
N ASN A 426 9.33 23.06 -21.38
CA ASN A 426 9.80 23.93 -20.29
C ASN A 426 9.33 23.47 -18.90
N ALA A 427 8.85 22.23 -18.80
CA ALA A 427 8.36 21.67 -17.55
C ALA A 427 9.52 21.25 -16.64
N ILE A 428 9.22 21.09 -15.35
CA ILE A 428 10.18 20.67 -14.33
C ILE A 428 9.68 19.42 -13.61
N ALA A 429 10.59 18.62 -13.10
CA ALA A 429 10.33 17.59 -12.11
C ALA A 429 11.08 17.91 -10.81
N ILE A 430 10.40 17.74 -9.68
CA ILE A 430 10.95 17.83 -8.33
C ILE A 430 10.76 16.47 -7.68
N ILE A 431 11.85 15.88 -7.21
CA ILE A 431 11.89 14.58 -6.51
C ILE A 431 12.42 14.76 -5.09
N GLY A 432 12.61 13.67 -4.34
CA GLY A 432 13.08 13.74 -2.96
C GLY A 432 14.46 14.41 -2.83
N ASP A 433 14.70 15.09 -1.71
CA ASP A 433 15.94 15.83 -1.42
C ASP A 433 17.18 14.90 -1.42
N ASN A 434 16.97 13.61 -1.17
CA ASN A 434 18.00 12.56 -1.18
C ASN A 434 17.80 11.53 -2.30
N GLU A 435 17.06 11.91 -3.36
CA GLU A 435 16.81 11.09 -4.54
C GLU A 435 17.43 11.73 -5.79
N MET A 436 17.84 10.88 -6.73
CA MET A 436 18.36 11.28 -8.04
C MET A 436 17.57 10.58 -9.15
N MET A 437 17.45 11.22 -10.31
CA MET A 437 16.88 10.55 -11.48
C MET A 437 17.80 9.42 -11.96
N PRO A 438 17.25 8.26 -12.34
CA PRO A 438 18.01 7.16 -12.94
C PRO A 438 18.85 7.63 -14.15
N SER A 439 20.12 7.23 -14.20
CA SER A 439 21.10 7.72 -15.18
C SER A 439 20.82 7.31 -16.63
N ASN A 440 19.90 6.37 -16.85
CA ASN A 440 19.48 5.91 -18.16
C ASN A 440 18.50 6.87 -18.85
N VAL A 441 17.95 7.85 -18.12
CA VAL A 441 17.05 8.88 -18.67
C VAL A 441 17.74 10.24 -18.63
N ASN A 442 17.78 10.92 -19.77
CA ASN A 442 18.50 12.18 -19.95
C ASN A 442 17.78 13.38 -19.31
N PHE A 443 17.75 13.42 -17.98
CA PHE A 443 17.35 14.61 -17.23
C PHE A 443 18.53 15.54 -17.00
N VAL A 444 18.31 16.84 -17.16
CA VAL A 444 19.26 17.87 -16.77
C VAL A 444 18.94 18.32 -15.35
N GLU A 445 19.85 18.04 -14.43
CA GLU A 445 19.79 18.50 -13.05
C GLU A 445 20.15 19.99 -12.93
N LYS A 446 19.35 20.75 -12.17
CA LYS A 446 19.59 22.15 -11.85
C LYS A 446 19.33 22.39 -10.37
N ASN A 447 20.27 23.06 -9.72
CA ASN A 447 20.16 23.44 -8.32
C ASN A 447 19.53 24.84 -8.21
N ILE A 448 18.35 24.93 -7.58
CA ILE A 448 17.65 26.21 -7.33
C ILE A 448 17.50 26.40 -5.82
N GLY A 449 18.43 27.17 -5.25
CA GLY A 449 18.48 27.36 -3.80
C GLY A 449 18.82 26.05 -3.09
N THR A 450 17.90 25.56 -2.26
CA THR A 450 18.02 24.29 -1.54
C THR A 450 17.34 23.11 -2.24
N LEU A 451 16.68 23.34 -3.38
CA LEU A 451 15.93 22.32 -4.11
C LEU A 451 16.68 21.92 -5.37
N VAL A 452 16.65 20.62 -5.66
CA VAL A 452 17.12 20.07 -6.93
C VAL A 452 15.92 19.92 -7.86
N VAL A 453 16.03 20.45 -9.08
CA VAL A 453 15.01 20.31 -10.12
C VAL A 453 15.59 19.63 -11.35
N PHE A 454 14.76 18.85 -12.03
CA PHE A 454 15.12 18.11 -13.23
C PHE A 454 14.30 18.63 -14.41
N THR A 455 14.97 18.88 -15.53
CA THR A 455 14.35 19.37 -16.77
C THR A 455 14.70 18.49 -17.95
N LYS A 456 13.91 18.57 -19.04
CA LYS A 456 14.32 18.03 -20.34
C LYS A 456 15.58 18.75 -20.84
N GLU A 457 16.43 18.00 -21.52
CA GLU A 457 17.60 18.53 -22.24
C GLU A 457 17.21 19.47 -23.39
#